data_AF-A0A2G6IWW1-F1
#
_entry.id   AF-A0A2G6IWW1-F1
#
_cell.length_a   1.000
_cell.length_b   1.000
_cell.length_c   1.000
_cell.angle_alpha   90.00
_cell.angle_beta   90.00
_cell.angle_gamma   90.00
#
_symmetry.space_group_name_H-M   'P 1'
#
loop_
_entity.id
_entity.type
_entity.pdbx_description
1 polymer ?
#
loop_
_entity_poly.entity_id
_entity_poly.type
_entity_poly.pdbx_seq_one_letter_code
_entity_poly.pdbx_strand_id
1 'polypeptide(L)'
;MLRDGVLILPADHVWVQPASAADLVEQITPLAQAYLDGTRRLLCLDPAEAPDSQSALNLPALFNDILQTRDLPQMALRHIAPDAPGMRRVISWYQEEHETAKRRNLLRKVATIDNPEPALATLQIIECDAPGAMFAVAPVIDPSRCVGCDACLRICPDEVLTQTTPEQGGLFYETSAAACDGCGLCEDVCDHRAITVRIRQTTPEPVALSEWACKACGVSVHPPLQNRNEDGLCNICARTQHHKKLFQVLDG
;
A
#
# COMPACT_ATOMS: atom_id res chain seq x y z
N MET A 1 10.19 -21.33 4.11
CA MET A 1 10.78 -22.17 5.18
C MET A 1 12.13 -21.58 5.59
N LEU A 2 12.35 -21.28 6.87
CA LEU A 2 13.65 -20.79 7.37
C LEU A 2 14.49 -21.97 7.88
N ARG A 3 15.71 -22.13 7.37
CA ARG A 3 16.63 -23.19 7.81
C ARG A 3 18.07 -22.70 7.74
N ASP A 4 18.84 -22.90 8.82
CA ASP A 4 20.25 -22.51 8.91
C ASP A 4 20.52 -21.03 8.52
N GLY A 5 19.56 -20.14 8.80
CA GLY A 5 19.62 -18.71 8.43
C GLY A 5 19.45 -18.45 6.93
N VAL A 6 18.78 -19.35 6.20
CA VAL A 6 18.38 -19.21 4.79
C VAL A 6 16.88 -19.39 4.69
N LEU A 7 16.19 -18.41 4.08
CA LEU A 7 14.77 -18.52 3.77
C LEU A 7 14.60 -19.09 2.36
N ILE A 8 13.93 -20.24 2.27
CA ILE A 8 13.63 -20.92 1.01
C ILE A 8 12.23 -20.52 0.55
N LEU A 9 12.15 -20.05 -0.70
CA LEU A 9 10.94 -19.62 -1.38
C LEU A 9 10.66 -20.53 -2.58
N PRO A 10 9.48 -21.17 -2.64
CA PRO A 10 9.04 -21.89 -3.84
C PRO A 10 8.71 -20.93 -5.00
N ALA A 11 8.60 -21.48 -6.21
CA ALA A 11 8.39 -20.70 -7.43
C ALA A 11 7.16 -19.79 -7.38
N ASP A 12 6.05 -20.25 -6.79
CA ASP A 12 4.79 -19.52 -6.62
C ASP A 12 4.86 -18.37 -5.59
N HIS A 13 5.93 -18.31 -4.79
CA HIS A 13 6.22 -17.20 -3.87
C HIS A 13 7.37 -16.31 -4.38
N VAL A 14 8.12 -16.76 -5.39
CA VAL A 14 9.12 -15.95 -6.08
C VAL A 14 8.45 -15.14 -7.19
N TRP A 15 7.59 -15.77 -7.98
CA TRP A 15 6.89 -15.18 -9.11
C TRP A 15 5.40 -15.13 -8.81
N VAL A 16 4.89 -13.93 -8.54
CA VAL A 16 3.52 -13.72 -8.07
C VAL A 16 2.70 -12.89 -9.06
N GLN A 17 1.39 -13.10 -9.03
CA GLN A 17 0.41 -12.28 -9.76
C GLN A 17 -0.63 -11.81 -8.76
N PRO A 18 -0.35 -10.74 -8.00
CA PRO A 18 -1.25 -10.31 -6.93
C PRO A 18 -2.58 -9.87 -7.53
N ALA A 19 -3.68 -10.36 -6.97
CA ALA A 19 -5.03 -10.01 -7.41
C ALA A 19 -5.41 -8.57 -7.05
N SER A 20 -4.74 -7.99 -6.04
CA SER A 20 -4.92 -6.62 -5.56
C SER A 20 -3.65 -6.11 -4.86
N ALA A 21 -3.64 -4.82 -4.50
CA ALA A 21 -2.57 -4.25 -3.69
C ALA A 21 -2.48 -4.90 -2.30
N ALA A 22 -3.62 -5.19 -1.65
CA ALA A 22 -3.65 -5.91 -0.38
C ALA A 22 -3.06 -7.33 -0.48
N ASP A 23 -3.36 -8.06 -1.56
CA ASP A 23 -2.80 -9.39 -1.81
C ASP A 23 -1.27 -9.34 -1.95
N LEU A 24 -0.72 -8.30 -2.59
CA LEU A 24 0.73 -8.08 -2.60
C LEU A 24 1.29 -7.84 -1.20
N VAL A 25 0.62 -7.03 -0.36
CA VAL A 25 1.06 -6.77 1.02
C VAL A 25 1.09 -8.06 1.83
N GLU A 26 0.08 -8.91 1.71
CA GLU A 26 0.07 -10.23 2.37
C GLU A 26 1.23 -11.11 1.90
N GLN A 27 1.48 -11.16 0.60
CA GLN A 27 2.55 -11.99 0.00
C GLN A 27 3.95 -11.50 0.37
N ILE A 28 4.20 -10.19 0.44
CA ILE A 28 5.52 -9.61 0.73
C ILE A 28 5.84 -9.55 2.23
N THR A 29 4.84 -9.50 3.10
CA THR A 29 5.01 -9.36 4.56
C THR A 29 5.93 -10.43 5.18
N PRO A 30 5.86 -11.72 4.80
CA PRO A 30 6.80 -12.73 5.30
C PRO A 30 8.28 -12.43 4.99
N LEU A 31 8.60 -11.76 3.87
CA LEU A 31 9.96 -11.33 3.56
C LEU A 31 10.41 -10.21 4.50
N ALA A 32 9.52 -9.24 4.76
CA ALA A 32 9.77 -8.18 5.72
C ALA A 32 10.03 -8.74 7.13
N GLN A 33 9.19 -9.67 7.60
CA GLN A 33 9.39 -10.34 8.89
C GLN A 33 10.74 -11.06 8.94
N ALA A 34 11.05 -11.90 7.94
CA ALA A 34 12.32 -12.62 7.92
C ALA A 34 13.54 -11.67 7.89
N TYR A 35 13.43 -10.54 7.21
CA TYR A 35 14.46 -9.51 7.18
C TYR A 35 14.64 -8.85 8.55
N LEU A 36 13.56 -8.47 9.22
CA LEU A 36 13.61 -7.91 10.58
C LEU A 36 14.18 -8.92 11.59
N ASP A 37 13.92 -10.22 11.39
CA ASP A 37 14.50 -11.31 12.19
C ASP A 37 15.99 -11.60 11.87
N GLY A 38 16.61 -10.82 10.97
CA GLY A 38 18.04 -10.92 10.64
C GLY A 38 18.37 -11.87 9.48
N THR A 39 17.37 -12.42 8.78
CA THR A 39 17.61 -13.24 7.58
C THR A 39 18.10 -12.35 6.44
N ARG A 40 19.19 -12.75 5.78
CA ARG A 40 19.77 -12.02 4.64
C ARG A 40 20.02 -12.90 3.41
N ARG A 41 19.67 -14.18 3.47
CA ARG A 41 19.92 -15.15 2.38
C ARG A 41 18.60 -15.79 1.95
N LEU A 42 18.31 -15.69 0.66
CA LEU A 42 17.13 -16.26 0.04
C LEU A 42 17.51 -17.32 -0.98
N LEU A 43 16.85 -18.48 -0.89
CA LEU A 43 16.92 -19.53 -1.89
C LEU A 43 15.63 -19.50 -2.70
N CYS A 44 15.70 -19.05 -3.95
CA CYS A 44 14.56 -18.93 -4.84
C CYS A 44 14.51 -20.17 -5.73
N LEU A 45 13.44 -20.95 -5.63
CA LEU A 45 13.22 -22.07 -6.52
C LEU A 45 12.59 -21.57 -7.80
N ASP A 46 13.28 -21.72 -8.92
CA ASP A 46 12.71 -21.33 -10.20
C ASP A 46 11.66 -22.34 -10.65
N PRO A 47 10.60 -21.89 -11.34
CA PRO A 47 9.68 -22.80 -12.01
C PRO A 47 10.42 -23.58 -13.11
N ALA A 48 9.92 -24.76 -13.45
CA ALA A 48 10.50 -25.58 -14.53
C ALA A 48 10.39 -24.91 -15.91
N GLU A 49 9.41 -24.02 -16.08
CA GLU A 49 9.19 -23.18 -17.26
C GLU A 49 9.19 -21.72 -16.81
N ALA A 50 9.79 -20.82 -17.60
CA ALA A 50 9.82 -19.40 -17.28
C ALA A 50 8.38 -18.86 -17.18
N PRO A 51 8.05 -18.10 -16.12
CA PRO A 51 6.72 -17.51 -15.99
C PRO A 51 6.49 -16.54 -17.14
N ASP A 52 5.23 -16.41 -17.57
CA ASP A 52 4.86 -15.51 -18.67
C ASP A 52 5.30 -14.08 -18.32
N SER A 53 6.28 -13.58 -19.07
CA SER A 53 7.13 -12.44 -18.68
C SER A 53 6.39 -11.10 -18.63
N GLN A 54 5.12 -11.07 -19.05
CA GLN A 54 4.34 -9.84 -19.15
C GLN A 54 3.48 -9.55 -17.90
N SER A 55 3.30 -10.51 -16.98
CA SER A 55 2.37 -10.33 -15.85
C SER A 55 2.85 -10.81 -14.48
N ALA A 56 3.89 -11.64 -14.40
CA ALA A 56 4.42 -12.11 -13.12
C ALA A 56 5.43 -11.11 -12.52
N LEU A 57 5.22 -10.75 -11.25
CA LEU A 57 6.13 -9.93 -10.46
C LEU A 57 7.13 -10.82 -9.72
N ASN A 58 8.42 -10.46 -9.79
CA ASN A 58 9.44 -11.11 -8.96
C ASN A 58 9.43 -10.47 -7.56
N LEU A 59 8.84 -11.18 -6.60
CA LEU A 59 8.59 -10.67 -5.25
C LEU A 59 9.90 -10.40 -4.45
N PRO A 60 10.91 -11.30 -4.46
CA PRO A 60 12.21 -11.01 -3.84
C PRO A 60 12.94 -9.82 -4.45
N ALA A 61 12.85 -9.64 -5.78
CA ALA A 61 13.45 -8.49 -6.45
C ALA A 61 12.74 -7.19 -6.05
N LEU A 62 11.39 -7.17 -6.05
CA LEU A 62 10.63 -6.02 -5.56
C LEU A 62 11.04 -5.67 -4.12
N PHE A 63 11.17 -6.66 -3.24
CA PHE A 63 11.58 -6.44 -1.86
C PHE A 63 12.99 -5.85 -1.76
N ASN A 64 13.94 -6.34 -2.57
CA ASN A 64 15.30 -5.77 -2.63
C ASN A 64 15.33 -4.35 -3.19
N ASP A 65 14.43 -3.98 -4.10
CA ASP A 65 14.28 -2.60 -4.56
C ASP A 65 13.81 -1.68 -3.40
N ILE A 66 12.86 -2.15 -2.57
CA ILE A 66 12.39 -1.42 -1.37
C ILE A 66 13.57 -1.18 -0.41
N LEU A 67 14.36 -2.20 -0.14
CA LEU A 67 15.56 -2.10 0.71
C LEU A 67 16.58 -1.13 0.12
N GLN A 68 16.86 -1.23 -1.19
CA GLN A 68 17.86 -0.41 -1.86
C GLN A 68 17.52 1.08 -1.82
N THR A 69 16.25 1.44 -2.00
CA THR A 69 15.82 2.86 -1.94
C THR A 69 16.01 3.50 -0.56
N ARG A 70 16.30 2.68 0.46
CA ARG A 70 16.54 3.06 1.86
C ARG A 70 18.00 2.83 2.31
N ASP A 71 18.91 2.54 1.38
CA ASP A 71 20.29 2.15 1.67
C ASP A 71 20.41 0.95 2.65
N LEU A 72 19.41 0.07 2.65
CA LEU A 72 19.39 -1.12 3.49
C LEU A 72 20.10 -2.29 2.77
N PRO A 73 20.83 -3.14 3.51
CA PRO A 73 21.45 -4.34 2.94
C PRO A 73 20.43 -5.24 2.23
N GLN A 74 20.60 -5.45 0.93
CA GLN A 74 19.73 -6.36 0.18
C GLN A 74 19.85 -7.81 0.65
N MET A 75 18.78 -8.59 0.47
CA MET A 75 18.82 -10.04 0.66
C MET A 75 19.55 -10.69 -0.52
N ALA A 76 20.56 -11.50 -0.23
CA ALA A 76 21.29 -12.25 -1.23
C ALA A 76 20.39 -13.34 -1.85
N LEU A 77 20.02 -13.16 -3.12
CA LEU A 77 19.17 -14.07 -3.86
C LEU A 77 20.01 -15.16 -4.54
N ARG A 78 19.67 -16.43 -4.30
CA ARG A 78 20.22 -17.56 -5.04
C ARG A 78 19.10 -18.33 -5.71
N HIS A 79 19.04 -18.22 -7.03
CA HIS A 79 18.14 -18.97 -7.89
C HIS A 79 18.66 -20.41 -8.07
N ILE A 80 17.77 -21.39 -7.93
CA ILE A 80 18.09 -22.80 -8.13
C ILE A 80 17.03 -23.48 -8.98
N ALA A 81 17.50 -24.21 -10.00
CA ALA A 81 16.66 -25.03 -10.85
C ALA A 81 16.04 -26.22 -10.06
N PRO A 82 14.80 -26.63 -10.37
CA PRO A 82 14.10 -27.70 -9.65
C PRO A 82 14.86 -29.04 -9.64
N ASP A 83 15.69 -29.30 -10.64
CA ASP A 83 16.43 -30.55 -10.86
C ASP A 83 17.83 -30.57 -10.24
N ALA A 84 18.24 -29.49 -9.53
CA ALA A 84 19.56 -29.41 -8.92
C ALA A 84 19.83 -30.56 -7.92
N PRO A 85 21.07 -31.10 -7.84
CA PRO A 85 21.41 -32.20 -6.93
C PRO A 85 21.09 -31.87 -5.47
N GLY A 86 20.37 -32.76 -4.79
CA GLY A 86 19.94 -32.57 -3.39
C GLY A 86 18.63 -31.79 -3.21
N MET A 87 18.11 -31.17 -4.27
CA MET A 87 16.90 -30.33 -4.20
C MET A 87 15.61 -31.13 -4.03
N ARG A 88 15.53 -32.37 -4.56
CA ARG A 88 14.37 -33.26 -4.37
C ARG A 88 14.02 -33.47 -2.88
N ARG A 89 15.02 -33.51 -1.99
CA ARG A 89 14.82 -33.61 -0.53
C ARG A 89 14.32 -32.30 0.08
N VAL A 90 14.79 -31.15 -0.42
CA VAL A 90 14.37 -29.83 0.09
C VAL A 90 12.93 -29.52 -0.33
N ILE A 91 12.57 -29.84 -1.58
CA ILE A 91 11.19 -29.71 -2.09
C ILE A 91 10.24 -30.64 -1.33
N SER A 92 10.63 -31.90 -1.06
CA SER A 92 9.78 -32.83 -0.30
C SER A 92 9.53 -32.34 1.13
N TRP A 93 10.55 -31.78 1.80
CA TRP A 93 10.38 -31.18 3.14
C TRP A 93 9.43 -29.98 3.14
N TYR A 94 9.56 -29.09 2.15
CA TYR A 94 8.65 -27.95 2.02
C TYR A 94 7.19 -28.40 1.83
N GLN A 95 6.96 -29.38 0.95
CA GLN A 95 5.61 -29.93 0.70
C GLN A 95 5.00 -30.57 1.96
N GLU A 96 5.79 -31.36 2.70
CA GLU A 96 5.35 -31.97 3.97
C GLU A 96 5.02 -30.92 5.04
N GLU A 97 5.85 -29.87 5.18
CA GLU A 97 5.65 -28.82 6.17
C GLU A 97 4.44 -27.94 5.83
N HIS A 98 4.22 -27.62 4.54
CA HIS A 98 3.08 -26.83 4.08
C HIS A 98 1.75 -27.58 4.29
N GLU A 99 1.68 -28.87 3.98
CA GLU A 99 0.49 -29.69 4.26
C GLU A 99 0.21 -29.83 5.76
N THR A 100 1.27 -29.88 6.57
CA THR A 100 1.16 -29.89 8.04
C THR A 100 0.72 -28.53 8.59
N ALA A 101 1.18 -27.42 8.01
CA ALA A 101 0.78 -26.06 8.37
C ALA A 101 -0.69 -25.77 8.00
N LYS A 102 -1.15 -26.18 6.81
CA LYS A 102 -2.57 -26.10 6.40
C LYS A 102 -3.48 -26.81 7.40
N ARG A 103 -3.10 -28.01 7.86
CA ARG A 103 -3.83 -28.78 8.88
C ARG A 103 -3.87 -28.07 10.25
N ARG A 104 -2.78 -27.40 10.64
CA ARG A 104 -2.70 -26.61 11.89
C ARG A 104 -3.50 -25.31 11.82
N ASN A 105 -3.50 -24.61 10.68
CA ASN A 105 -4.30 -23.39 10.49
C ASN A 105 -5.81 -23.67 10.44
N LEU A 106 -6.21 -24.87 10.01
CA LEU A 106 -7.60 -25.36 10.12
C LEU A 106 -8.11 -25.41 11.57
N LEU A 107 -7.20 -25.52 12.54
CA LEU A 107 -7.50 -25.59 13.98
C LEU A 107 -7.31 -24.25 14.72
N ARG A 108 -6.72 -23.23 14.08
CA ARG A 108 -6.42 -21.91 14.68
C ARG A 108 -7.44 -20.83 14.28
N LYS A 109 -8.71 -21.19 14.08
CA LYS A 109 -9.79 -20.23 13.79
C LYS A 109 -10.40 -19.54 15.03
N VAL A 110 -9.79 -19.67 16.20
CA VAL A 110 -10.19 -18.94 17.41
C VAL A 110 -8.94 -18.57 18.22
N ALA A 111 -8.42 -17.34 18.06
CA ALA A 111 -7.75 -16.56 19.11
C ALA A 111 -7.18 -15.21 18.59
N THR A 112 -7.60 -14.16 19.30
CA THR A 112 -6.98 -12.86 19.62
C THR A 112 -6.66 -11.86 18.50
N ILE A 113 -7.41 -10.75 18.52
CA ILE A 113 -7.08 -9.44 17.94
C ILE A 113 -6.03 -8.79 18.85
N ASP A 114 -4.77 -9.20 18.70
CA ASP A 114 -3.65 -8.33 18.99
C ASP A 114 -2.94 -8.22 17.65
N ASN A 115 -3.11 -7.09 16.98
CA ASN A 115 -2.53 -6.85 15.66
C ASN A 115 -1.17 -6.16 15.91
N PRO A 116 -0.04 -6.91 16.01
CA PRO A 116 1.26 -6.24 15.94
C PRO A 116 1.30 -5.42 14.66
N GLU A 117 2.00 -4.28 14.67
CA GLU A 117 2.27 -3.56 13.43
C GLU A 117 2.78 -4.55 12.38
N PRO A 118 2.18 -4.58 11.17
CA PRO A 118 2.59 -5.51 10.14
C PRO A 118 4.09 -5.30 9.86
N ALA A 119 4.87 -6.39 9.84
CA ALA A 119 6.33 -6.32 9.66
C ALA A 119 6.76 -5.48 8.45
N LEU A 120 5.96 -5.46 7.38
CA LEU A 120 6.18 -4.60 6.23
C LEU A 120 6.10 -3.11 6.57
N ALA A 121 5.09 -2.69 7.34
CA ALA A 121 4.96 -1.30 7.76
C ALA A 121 6.15 -0.86 8.60
N THR A 122 6.53 -1.66 9.60
CA THR A 122 7.72 -1.40 10.44
C THR A 122 8.99 -1.27 9.60
N LEU A 123 9.18 -2.13 8.60
CA LEU A 123 10.32 -2.02 7.68
C LEU A 123 10.26 -0.75 6.82
N GLN A 124 9.09 -0.41 6.28
CA GLN A 124 8.93 0.70 5.34
C GLN A 124 9.08 2.08 5.99
N ILE A 125 8.92 2.18 7.33
CA ILE A 125 9.18 3.39 8.13
C ILE A 125 10.68 3.71 8.19
N ILE A 126 11.56 2.71 8.10
CA ILE A 126 13.01 2.93 8.12
C ILE A 126 13.40 3.77 6.90
N GLU A 127 14.02 4.93 7.13
CA GLU A 127 14.43 5.87 6.07
C GLU A 127 13.28 6.23 5.10
N CYS A 128 12.03 6.34 5.59
CA CYS A 128 10.86 6.60 4.74
C CYS A 128 10.88 7.97 4.04
N ASP A 129 11.63 8.92 4.59
CA ASP A 129 11.79 10.27 4.04
C ASP A 129 12.97 10.37 3.06
N ALA A 130 13.68 9.27 2.81
CA ALA A 130 14.77 9.24 1.84
C ALA A 130 14.24 9.60 0.44
N PRO A 131 14.95 10.44 -0.35
CA PRO A 131 14.54 10.78 -1.70
C PRO A 131 14.37 9.52 -2.57
N GLY A 132 13.16 9.34 -3.11
CA GLY A 132 12.84 8.17 -3.92
C GLY A 132 12.58 6.89 -3.13
N ALA A 133 12.37 6.97 -1.81
CA ALA A 133 11.91 5.84 -1.00
C ALA A 133 10.70 5.18 -1.67
N MET A 134 10.80 3.88 -1.88
CA MET A 134 9.79 3.10 -2.59
C MET A 134 8.95 2.29 -1.60
N PHE A 135 7.64 2.29 -1.76
CA PHE A 135 6.71 1.50 -0.96
C PHE A 135 6.14 0.36 -1.79
N ALA A 136 5.85 -0.77 -1.14
CA ALA A 136 5.20 -1.91 -1.77
C ALA A 136 3.87 -1.49 -2.38
N VAL A 137 3.11 -0.67 -1.64
CA VAL A 137 1.86 -0.05 -2.08
C VAL A 137 1.76 1.37 -1.53
N ALA A 138 1.11 2.27 -2.26
CA ALA A 138 0.73 3.59 -1.75
C ALA A 138 -0.49 4.14 -2.50
N PRO A 139 -1.41 4.86 -1.83
CA PRO A 139 -2.46 5.60 -2.52
C PRO A 139 -1.88 6.84 -3.19
N VAL A 140 -2.30 7.11 -4.42
CA VAL A 140 -1.89 8.28 -5.21
C VAL A 140 -3.13 9.06 -5.63
N ILE A 141 -3.21 10.33 -5.24
CA ILE A 141 -4.30 11.24 -5.60
C ILE A 141 -3.99 11.88 -6.96
N ASP A 142 -4.97 11.88 -7.87
CA ASP A 142 -4.98 12.69 -9.07
C ASP A 142 -5.59 14.07 -8.75
N PRO A 143 -4.77 15.13 -8.67
CA PRO A 143 -5.22 16.45 -8.26
C PRO A 143 -6.15 17.11 -9.30
N SER A 144 -6.12 16.67 -10.56
CA SER A 144 -6.99 17.22 -11.61
C SER A 144 -8.43 16.73 -11.49
N ARG A 145 -8.65 15.62 -10.77
CA ARG A 145 -9.97 14.99 -10.59
C ARG A 145 -10.49 15.10 -9.17
N CYS A 146 -9.60 15.24 -8.20
CA CYS A 146 -9.98 15.30 -6.79
C CYS A 146 -10.75 16.60 -6.51
N VAL A 147 -11.83 16.49 -5.74
CA VAL A 147 -12.73 17.61 -5.41
C VAL A 147 -12.61 18.07 -3.95
N GLY A 148 -11.62 17.56 -3.21
CA GLY A 148 -11.37 17.92 -1.82
C GLY A 148 -12.53 17.61 -0.86
N CYS A 149 -13.14 16.41 -0.97
CA CYS A 149 -14.27 16.02 -0.12
C CYS A 149 -13.88 15.26 1.17
N ASP A 150 -12.60 14.92 1.31
CA ASP A 150 -11.97 14.12 2.39
C ASP A 150 -12.57 12.72 2.63
N ALA A 151 -13.39 12.19 1.72
CA ALA A 151 -13.98 10.86 1.91
C ALA A 151 -12.90 9.78 2.09
N CYS A 152 -11.82 9.85 1.30
CA CYS A 152 -10.67 8.95 1.39
C CYS A 152 -9.88 9.10 2.70
N LEU A 153 -9.72 10.32 3.22
CA LEU A 153 -9.04 10.55 4.50
C LEU A 153 -9.86 9.95 5.65
N ARG A 154 -11.19 10.13 5.65
CA ARG A 154 -12.06 9.67 6.73
C ARG A 154 -12.32 8.16 6.74
N ILE A 155 -12.23 7.49 5.58
CA ILE A 155 -12.49 6.05 5.48
C ILE A 155 -11.25 5.20 5.80
N CYS A 156 -10.05 5.78 5.73
CA CYS A 156 -8.81 5.05 5.92
C CYS A 156 -8.60 4.73 7.42
N PRO A 157 -8.60 3.45 7.83
CA PRO A 157 -8.46 3.09 9.24
C PRO A 157 -7.05 3.38 9.77
N ASP A 158 -6.04 3.38 8.91
CA ASP A 158 -4.63 3.59 9.25
C ASP A 158 -4.17 5.04 9.04
N GLU A 159 -5.09 5.96 8.72
CA GLU A 159 -4.83 7.39 8.54
C GLU A 159 -3.66 7.69 7.56
N VAL A 160 -3.51 6.85 6.53
CA VAL A 160 -2.44 6.96 5.51
C VAL A 160 -2.48 8.30 4.77
N LEU A 161 -3.65 8.91 4.65
CA LEU A 161 -3.85 10.22 4.03
C LEU A 161 -4.25 11.21 5.10
N THR A 162 -3.55 12.33 5.18
CA THR A 162 -3.83 13.39 6.16
C THR A 162 -3.90 14.74 5.48
N GLN A 163 -4.57 15.68 6.14
CA GLN A 163 -4.55 17.09 5.75
C GLN A 163 -3.61 17.85 6.69
N THR A 164 -2.64 18.57 6.13
CA THR A 164 -1.61 19.27 6.90
C THR A 164 -1.54 20.75 6.50
N THR A 165 -1.08 21.55 7.45
CA THR A 165 -0.77 22.97 7.25
C THR A 165 0.66 23.19 7.75
N PRO A 166 1.68 23.07 6.89
CA PRO A 166 3.07 23.30 7.26
C PRO A 166 3.28 24.71 7.82
N GLU A 167 4.35 24.92 8.61
CA GLU A 167 4.67 26.24 9.22
C GLU A 167 4.83 27.36 8.17
N GLN A 168 5.26 27.01 6.97
CA GLN A 168 5.43 27.93 5.84
C GLN A 168 4.10 28.38 5.21
N GLY A 169 2.98 27.84 5.70
CA GLY A 169 1.62 28.10 5.22
C GLY A 169 1.20 27.19 4.06
N GLY A 170 -0.06 27.33 3.66
CA GLY A 170 -0.69 26.46 2.66
C GLY A 170 -1.32 25.21 3.28
N LEU A 171 -2.27 24.63 2.56
CA LEU A 171 -3.00 23.44 2.97
C LEU A 171 -2.68 22.31 1.99
N PHE A 172 -2.39 21.11 2.51
CA PHE A 172 -1.95 19.99 1.69
C PHE A 172 -2.67 18.70 2.09
N TYR A 173 -2.83 17.79 1.13
CA TYR A 173 -2.93 16.37 1.46
C TYR A 173 -1.55 15.74 1.41
N GLU A 174 -1.20 15.01 2.47
CA GLU A 174 0.04 14.25 2.60
C GLU A 174 -0.26 12.75 2.70
N THR A 175 0.73 11.93 2.31
CA THR A 175 0.59 10.47 2.29
C THR A 175 1.70 9.79 3.10
N SER A 176 1.32 9.16 4.20
CA SER A 176 2.18 8.31 5.04
C SER A 176 2.17 6.86 4.52
N ALA A 177 2.77 6.65 3.35
CA ALA A 177 2.64 5.40 2.58
C ALA A 177 3.11 4.13 3.31
N ALA A 178 3.99 4.25 4.31
CA ALA A 178 4.55 3.11 5.04
C ALA A 178 3.48 2.23 5.71
N ALA A 179 2.40 2.85 6.20
CA ALA A 179 1.30 2.17 6.89
C ALA A 179 0.21 1.61 5.95
N CYS A 180 0.32 1.86 4.64
CA CYS A 180 -0.71 1.40 3.70
C CYS A 180 -0.72 -0.12 3.58
N ASP A 181 -1.86 -0.73 3.92
CA ASP A 181 -2.11 -2.17 3.78
C ASP A 181 -2.64 -2.57 2.39
N GLY A 182 -2.92 -1.58 1.53
CA GLY A 182 -3.45 -1.77 0.19
C GLY A 182 -4.92 -2.17 0.11
N CYS A 183 -5.73 -1.97 1.17
CA CYS A 183 -7.14 -2.39 1.24
C CYS A 183 -8.05 -1.79 0.17
N GLY A 184 -7.70 -0.64 -0.41
CA GLY A 184 -8.46 -0.03 -1.51
C GLY A 184 -9.72 0.75 -1.10
N LEU A 185 -10.06 0.84 0.19
CA LEU A 185 -11.25 1.57 0.66
C LEU A 185 -11.32 3.02 0.18
N CYS A 186 -10.16 3.68 0.07
CA CYS A 186 -10.06 5.05 -0.42
C CYS A 186 -10.42 5.17 -1.91
N GLU A 187 -10.18 4.14 -2.72
CA GLU A 187 -10.59 4.08 -4.12
C GLU A 187 -12.09 3.87 -4.24
N ASP A 188 -12.62 2.89 -3.48
CA ASP A 188 -14.03 2.51 -3.50
C ASP A 188 -14.95 3.66 -3.10
N VAL A 189 -14.56 4.46 -2.10
CA VAL A 189 -15.35 5.62 -1.65
C VAL A 189 -15.27 6.82 -2.60
N CYS A 190 -14.31 6.83 -3.53
CA CYS A 190 -14.06 7.99 -4.37
C CYS A 190 -14.97 8.01 -5.61
N ASP A 191 -16.13 8.68 -5.51
CA ASP A 191 -17.06 8.88 -6.63
C ASP A 191 -16.42 9.50 -7.88
N HIS A 192 -15.35 10.27 -7.69
CA HIS A 192 -14.62 10.96 -8.76
C HIS A 192 -13.50 10.12 -9.38
N ARG A 193 -13.22 8.91 -8.83
CA ARG A 193 -12.06 8.05 -9.13
C ARG A 193 -10.76 8.85 -9.23
N ALA A 194 -10.55 9.70 -8.23
CA ALA A 194 -9.43 10.62 -8.15
C ALA A 194 -8.28 10.11 -7.27
N ILE A 195 -8.34 8.85 -6.85
CA ILE A 195 -7.30 8.20 -6.07
C ILE A 195 -7.14 6.76 -6.54
N THR A 196 -5.92 6.25 -6.50
CA THR A 196 -5.64 4.84 -6.77
C THR A 196 -4.55 4.29 -5.88
N VAL A 197 -4.71 3.09 -5.33
CA VAL A 197 -3.62 2.37 -4.68
C VAL A 197 -2.72 1.76 -5.75
N ARG A 198 -1.46 2.20 -5.79
CA ARG A 198 -0.45 1.73 -6.74
C ARG A 198 0.50 0.77 -6.06
N ILE A 199 0.84 -0.30 -6.77
CA ILE A 199 1.95 -1.19 -6.41
C ILE A 199 3.25 -0.54 -6.85
N ARG A 200 4.31 -0.70 -6.03
CA ARG A 200 5.67 -0.21 -6.31
C ARG A 200 5.67 1.29 -6.57
N GLN A 201 5.34 2.05 -5.54
CA GLN A 201 5.13 3.48 -5.63
C GLN A 201 6.19 4.21 -4.79
N THR A 202 6.87 5.19 -5.38
CA THR A 202 7.71 6.12 -4.60
C THR A 202 6.82 7.05 -3.77
N THR A 203 7.37 7.66 -2.73
CA THR A 203 6.66 8.66 -1.90
C THR A 203 5.78 9.58 -2.75
N PRO A 204 4.45 9.53 -2.62
CA PRO A 204 3.56 10.43 -3.35
C PRO A 204 3.85 11.89 -2.97
N GLU A 205 3.88 12.78 -3.96
CA GLU A 205 4.06 14.20 -3.69
C GLU A 205 2.86 14.78 -2.94
N PRO A 206 3.07 15.68 -1.96
CA PRO A 206 1.99 16.37 -1.29
C PRO A 206 1.10 17.13 -2.29
N VAL A 207 -0.21 16.99 -2.15
CA VAL A 207 -1.18 17.66 -3.02
C VAL A 207 -1.59 18.98 -2.41
N ALA A 208 -1.13 20.08 -3.00
CA ALA A 208 -1.50 21.43 -2.58
C ALA A 208 -2.99 21.73 -2.82
N LEU A 209 -3.65 22.26 -1.80
CA LEU A 209 -5.08 22.58 -1.78
C LEU A 209 -5.30 24.10 -1.80
N SER A 210 -6.44 24.51 -2.35
CA SER A 210 -6.94 25.89 -2.26
C SER A 210 -8.15 25.94 -1.35
N GLU A 211 -8.24 26.90 -0.44
CA GLU A 211 -9.36 27.03 0.49
C GLU A 211 -10.25 28.23 0.19
N TRP A 212 -11.58 28.05 0.21
CA TRP A 212 -12.56 29.14 0.17
C TRP A 212 -13.93 28.74 0.73
N ALA A 213 -14.78 29.73 1.02
CA ALA A 213 -16.18 29.50 1.35
C ALA A 213 -17.05 29.56 0.09
N CYS A 214 -17.91 28.55 -0.10
CA CYS A 214 -18.86 28.49 -1.23
C CYS A 214 -19.79 29.72 -1.23
N LYS A 215 -19.86 30.44 -2.36
CA LYS A 215 -20.70 31.65 -2.49
C LYS A 215 -22.20 31.40 -2.31
N ALA A 216 -22.66 30.15 -2.47
CA ALA A 216 -24.08 29.80 -2.41
C ALA A 216 -24.53 29.22 -1.07
N CYS A 217 -23.72 28.35 -0.45
CA CYS A 217 -24.09 27.69 0.82
C CYS A 217 -23.15 27.99 1.99
N GLY A 218 -22.06 28.73 1.76
CA GLY A 218 -21.12 29.14 2.81
C GLY A 218 -20.16 28.05 3.30
N VAL A 219 -20.30 26.79 2.87
CA VAL A 219 -19.40 25.71 3.31
C VAL A 219 -17.95 25.97 2.88
N SER A 220 -17.00 25.71 3.79
CA SER A 220 -15.58 25.69 3.46
C SER A 220 -15.29 24.53 2.51
N VAL A 221 -14.51 24.80 1.48
CA VAL A 221 -14.05 23.82 0.51
C VAL A 221 -12.56 23.96 0.27
N HIS A 222 -11.91 22.83 0.02
CA HIS A 222 -10.47 22.75 -0.14
C HIS A 222 -10.01 21.78 -1.24
N PRO A 223 -10.49 21.89 -2.49
CA PRO A 223 -9.99 21.05 -3.57
C PRO A 223 -8.52 21.38 -3.91
N PRO A 224 -7.83 20.45 -4.59
CA PRO A 224 -6.50 20.71 -5.12
C PRO A 224 -6.46 21.96 -5.99
N LEU A 225 -5.32 22.66 -5.96
CA LEU A 225 -5.10 23.86 -6.78
C LEU A 225 -5.40 23.61 -8.27
N GLN A 226 -5.13 22.40 -8.76
CA GLN A 226 -5.34 21.97 -10.15
C GLN A 226 -6.81 21.77 -10.53
N ASN A 227 -7.71 21.61 -9.55
CA ASN A 227 -9.14 21.43 -9.77
C ASN A 227 -9.97 22.48 -9.00
N ARG A 228 -9.39 23.66 -8.81
CA ARG A 228 -10.11 24.81 -8.29
C ARG A 228 -11.10 25.32 -9.33
N ASN A 229 -12.35 25.53 -8.94
CA ASN A 229 -13.35 26.12 -9.83
C ASN A 229 -13.36 27.65 -9.77
N GLU A 230 -13.73 28.27 -10.90
CA GLU A 230 -13.75 29.73 -11.03
C GLU A 230 -15.08 30.35 -10.56
N ASP A 231 -16.17 29.57 -10.60
CA ASP A 231 -17.49 30.01 -10.17
C ASP A 231 -17.56 30.25 -8.64
N GLY A 232 -16.68 29.62 -7.86
CA GLY A 232 -16.59 29.77 -6.41
C GLY A 232 -17.71 29.03 -5.67
N LEU A 233 -18.27 27.99 -6.30
CA LEU A 233 -19.27 27.11 -5.71
C LEU A 233 -18.60 25.85 -5.14
N CYS A 234 -19.21 25.17 -4.17
CA CYS A 234 -18.77 23.81 -3.83
C CYS A 234 -19.24 22.80 -4.89
N ASN A 235 -18.58 21.64 -4.97
CA ASN A 235 -18.93 20.56 -5.92
C ASN A 235 -20.42 20.15 -5.86
N ILE A 236 -21.02 20.18 -4.67
CA ILE A 236 -22.45 19.91 -4.48
C ILE A 236 -23.32 21.02 -5.08
N CYS A 237 -23.04 22.29 -4.77
CA CYS A 237 -23.83 23.42 -5.25
C CYS A 237 -23.72 23.59 -6.76
N ALA A 238 -22.52 23.42 -7.33
CA ALA A 238 -22.29 23.43 -8.77
C ALA A 238 -23.14 22.38 -9.50
N ARG A 239 -23.30 21.19 -8.90
CA ARG A 239 -24.01 20.06 -9.54
C ARG A 239 -25.53 20.05 -9.30
N THR A 240 -26.00 20.51 -8.13
CA THR A 240 -27.38 20.22 -7.67
C THR A 240 -28.18 21.42 -7.20
N GLN A 241 -27.57 22.61 -7.09
CA GLN A 241 -28.21 23.79 -6.50
C GLN A 241 -28.80 23.55 -5.09
N HIS A 242 -28.16 22.70 -4.27
CA HIS A 242 -28.66 22.29 -2.95
C HIS A 242 -29.02 23.48 -2.02
N HIS A 243 -28.32 24.60 -2.13
CA HIS A 243 -28.62 25.82 -1.35
C HIS A 243 -30.08 26.29 -1.46
N LYS A 244 -30.78 26.00 -2.57
CA LYS A 244 -32.22 26.31 -2.74
C LYS A 244 -33.14 25.50 -1.81
N LYS A 245 -32.60 24.46 -1.16
CA LYS A 245 -33.31 23.57 -0.24
C LYS A 245 -32.84 23.75 1.21
N LEU A 246 -31.95 24.71 1.50
CA LEU A 246 -31.53 25.02 2.86
C LEU A 246 -32.65 25.84 3.53
N PHE A 247 -33.17 25.34 4.65
CA PHE A 247 -34.11 26.07 5.49
C PHE A 247 -33.32 26.81 6.57
N GLN A 248 -33.59 28.10 6.78
CA GLN A 248 -33.02 28.83 7.91
C GLN A 248 -33.75 28.40 9.20
N VAL A 249 -33.00 27.90 10.18
CA VAL A 249 -33.49 27.80 11.56
C VAL A 249 -33.32 29.20 12.15
N LEU A 250 -34.43 29.89 12.39
CA LEU A 250 -34.41 31.16 13.11
C LEU A 250 -34.27 30.85 14.60
N ASP A 251 -33.25 31.43 15.24
CA ASP A 251 -33.12 31.37 16.69
C ASP A 251 -34.32 32.10 17.31
N GLY A 252 -35.13 31.36 18.08
CA GLY A 252 -36.36 31.85 18.73
C GLY A 252 -36.12 32.56 20.06
#